data_AF-A0A6H1Z692-F1
#
_entry.id   AF-A0A6H1Z692-F1
#
_cell.length_a   1.000
_cell.length_b   1.000
_cell.length_c   1.000
_cell.angle_alpha   90.00
_cell.angle_beta   90.00
_cell.angle_gamma   90.00
#
_symmetry.space_group_name_H-M   'P 1'
#
loop_
_entity.id
_entity.type
_entity.pdbx_description
1 polymer ?
#
loop_
_entity_poly.entity_id
_entity_poly.type
_entity_poly.pdbx_seq_one_letter_code
_entity_poly.pdbx_strand_id
1 'polypeptide(L)'
;MPQQESGNWKPHNVKALEANATLVFKTGDIRKLNKATYNFIVGHMGFIAHYDLGGFQSAYRDIKLFGEMLQTSEHSRDPDYNLNWATRYEESLTFNVGYGEPYCQSIAQGIRAIVTTARQQSEQPRLSLV
;
A
#
# COMPACT_ATOMS: atom_id res chain seq x y z
N MET A 1 -2.21 4.19 19.42
CA MET A 1 -2.91 4.90 18.32
C MET A 1 -4.00 5.76 18.94
N PRO A 2 -4.34 6.95 18.41
CA PRO A 2 -5.47 7.72 18.93
C PRO A 2 -6.74 6.87 18.89
N GLN A 3 -7.58 7.01 19.91
CA GLN A 3 -8.82 6.26 20.03
C GLN A 3 -9.78 6.74 18.94
N GLN A 4 -10.08 5.88 17.98
CA GLN A 4 -11.00 6.20 16.88
C GLN A 4 -12.40 5.72 17.24
N GLU A 5 -13.39 6.58 17.00
CA GLU A 5 -14.80 6.28 17.22
C GLU A 5 -15.32 5.38 16.09
N SER A 6 -16.14 4.39 16.43
CA SER A 6 -16.78 3.50 15.45
C SER A 6 -17.52 4.33 14.38
N GLY A 7 -17.34 3.98 13.11
CA GLY A 7 -17.99 4.63 11.98
C GLY A 7 -17.42 6.00 11.59
N ASN A 8 -16.45 6.55 12.35
CA ASN A 8 -15.92 7.90 12.13
C ASN A 8 -14.38 7.90 12.09
N TRP A 9 -13.79 6.89 11.45
CA TRP A 9 -12.34 6.84 11.28
C TRP A 9 -11.93 7.88 10.25
N LYS A 10 -10.76 8.50 10.48
CA LYS A 10 -10.28 9.59 9.63
C LYS A 10 -9.75 9.05 8.30
N PRO A 11 -10.24 9.50 7.14
CA PRO A 11 -9.76 9.09 5.83
C PRO A 11 -8.24 9.32 5.64
N HIS A 12 -7.61 8.44 4.87
CA HIS A 12 -6.20 8.54 4.51
C HIS A 12 -5.95 9.61 3.44
N ASN A 13 -4.76 10.21 3.46
CA ASN A 13 -4.33 11.12 2.38
C ASN A 13 -3.75 10.31 1.21
N VAL A 14 -4.64 9.84 0.33
CA VAL A 14 -4.29 8.98 -0.83
C VAL A 14 -3.20 9.59 -1.71
N LYS A 15 -3.26 10.89 -2.00
CA LYS A 15 -2.25 11.58 -2.82
C LYS A 15 -0.86 11.52 -2.20
N ALA A 16 -0.76 11.63 -0.88
CA ALA A 16 0.52 11.53 -0.19
C ALA A 16 1.08 10.09 -0.21
N LEU A 17 0.20 9.08 -0.10
CA LEU A 17 0.58 7.68 -0.20
C LEU A 17 1.15 7.35 -1.59
N GLU A 18 0.40 7.73 -2.64
CA GLU A 18 0.79 7.55 -4.05
C GLU A 18 2.11 8.26 -4.36
N ALA A 19 2.26 9.52 -3.96
CA ALA A 19 3.47 10.30 -4.20
C ALA A 19 4.71 9.66 -3.54
N ASN A 20 4.56 9.11 -2.33
CA ASN A 20 5.67 8.45 -1.65
C ASN A 20 6.02 7.09 -2.28
N ALA A 21 5.03 6.28 -2.68
CA ALA A 21 5.27 5.05 -3.44
C ALA A 21 5.96 5.36 -4.77
N THR A 22 5.49 6.37 -5.50
CA THR A 22 6.08 6.84 -6.76
C THR A 22 7.55 7.25 -6.56
N LEU A 23 7.86 7.97 -5.48
CA LEU A 23 9.23 8.36 -5.17
C LEU A 23 10.15 7.15 -4.95
N VAL A 24 9.69 6.12 -4.23
CA VAL A 24 10.45 4.88 -4.01
C VAL A 24 10.80 4.23 -5.35
N PHE A 25 9.81 4.01 -6.22
CA PHE A 25 10.08 3.36 -7.50
C PHE A 25 10.92 4.22 -8.44
N LYS A 26 10.63 5.52 -8.54
CA LYS A 26 11.38 6.45 -9.40
C LYS A 26 12.86 6.52 -9.03
N THR A 27 13.17 6.43 -7.74
CA THR A 27 14.56 6.47 -7.25
C THR A 27 15.21 5.10 -7.14
N GLY A 28 14.42 4.02 -7.20
CA GLY A 28 14.88 2.68 -6.90
C GLY A 28 15.38 2.51 -5.45
N ASP A 29 14.93 3.37 -4.51
CA ASP A 29 15.43 3.39 -3.13
C ASP A 29 14.30 3.26 -2.11
N ILE A 30 14.19 2.08 -1.49
CA ILE A 30 13.17 1.77 -0.47
C ILE A 30 13.29 2.67 0.76
N ARG A 31 14.47 3.27 1.03
CA ARG A 31 14.67 4.19 2.15
C ARG A 31 13.87 5.48 1.99
N LYS A 32 13.33 5.75 0.80
CA LYS A 32 12.39 6.85 0.55
C LYS A 32 10.98 6.55 1.03
N LEU A 33 10.65 5.29 1.35
CA LEU A 33 9.37 4.93 1.93
C LEU A 33 9.25 5.58 3.31
N ASN A 34 8.23 6.41 3.50
CA ASN A 34 8.02 7.11 4.76
C ASN A 34 7.14 6.29 5.71
N LYS A 35 7.11 6.70 6.98
CA LYS A 35 6.36 6.00 8.04
C LYS A 35 4.85 5.94 7.77
N ALA A 36 4.27 6.98 7.18
CA ALA A 36 2.83 7.02 6.93
C ALA A 36 2.44 5.99 5.87
N THR A 37 3.17 5.93 4.75
CA THR A 37 2.94 4.96 3.68
C THR A 37 3.27 3.54 4.12
N TYR A 38 4.33 3.34 4.90
CA TYR A 38 4.63 2.06 5.54
C TYR A 38 3.49 1.57 6.43
N ASN A 39 2.98 2.42 7.34
CA ASN A 39 1.88 2.04 8.23
C ASN A 39 0.62 1.69 7.45
N PHE A 40 0.35 2.39 6.35
CA PHE A 40 -0.76 2.08 5.46
C PHE A 40 -0.58 0.70 4.81
N ILE A 41 0.58 0.43 4.22
CA ILE A 41 0.89 -0.84 3.56
C ILE A 41 0.76 -2.00 4.54
N VAL A 42 1.41 -1.93 5.71
CA VAL A 42 1.34 -3.01 6.70
C VAL A 42 -0.07 -3.16 7.30
N GLY A 43 -0.80 -2.06 7.46
CA GLY A 43 -2.16 -2.10 8.01
C GLY A 43 -3.21 -2.66 7.06
N HIS A 44 -2.99 -2.59 5.74
CA HIS A 44 -4.05 -2.83 4.76
C HIS A 44 -3.68 -3.71 3.56
N MET A 45 -2.40 -4.07 3.35
CA MET A 45 -1.92 -4.72 2.11
C MET A 45 -1.25 -6.09 2.30
N GLY A 46 -1.77 -6.93 3.21
CA GLY A 46 -1.37 -8.36 3.28
C GLY A 46 0.10 -8.64 3.64
N PHE A 47 0.83 -7.66 4.18
CA PHE A 47 2.15 -7.86 4.77
C PHE A 47 1.99 -8.34 6.21
N ILE A 48 2.62 -9.45 6.58
CA ILE A 48 2.75 -9.87 7.97
C ILE A 48 3.68 -8.87 8.63
N ALA A 49 3.39 -8.53 9.89
CA ALA A 49 4.05 -7.47 10.63
C ALA A 49 5.59 -7.63 10.63
N HIS A 50 6.27 -6.91 9.75
CA HIS A 50 7.71 -6.75 9.83
C HIS A 50 8.07 -5.64 10.82
N TYR A 51 9.14 -5.91 11.57
CA TYR A 51 9.76 -5.04 12.55
C TYR A 51 9.99 -3.63 11.99
N ASP A 52 9.18 -2.68 12.45
CA ASP A 52 9.24 -1.23 12.15
C ASP A 52 9.54 -0.83 10.68
N LEU A 53 9.69 0.47 10.44
CA LEU A 53 9.99 0.97 9.09
C LEU A 53 11.35 0.49 8.59
N GLY A 54 12.36 0.43 9.47
CA GLY A 54 13.73 0.10 9.10
C GLY A 54 13.88 -1.38 8.73
N GLY A 55 13.26 -2.27 9.51
CA GLY A 55 13.24 -3.70 9.17
C GLY A 55 12.47 -3.97 7.89
N PHE A 56 11.34 -3.30 7.67
CA PHE A 56 10.59 -3.39 6.41
C PHE A 56 11.42 -2.93 5.20
N GLN A 57 12.09 -1.77 5.30
CA GLN A 57 12.99 -1.28 4.26
C GLN A 57 14.16 -2.24 4.01
N SER A 58 14.67 -2.91 5.05
CA SER A 58 15.74 -3.90 4.88
C SER A 58 15.26 -5.16 4.15
N ALA A 59 14.07 -5.67 4.48
CA ALA A 59 13.49 -6.87 3.87
C ALA A 59 13.15 -6.65 2.39
N TYR A 60 12.63 -5.46 2.06
CA TYR A 60 12.19 -5.10 0.71
C TYR A 60 13.17 -4.15 0.00
N ARG A 61 14.47 -4.32 0.24
CA ARG A 61 15.53 -3.54 -0.44
C ARG A 61 15.55 -3.80 -1.95
N ASP A 62 15.16 -4.98 -2.39
CA ASP A 62 14.91 -5.23 -3.81
C ASP A 62 13.56 -4.61 -4.21
N ILE A 63 13.63 -3.56 -5.03
CA ILE A 63 12.46 -2.81 -5.50
C ILE A 63 11.55 -3.67 -6.39
N LYS A 64 12.11 -4.65 -7.11
CA LYS A 64 11.30 -5.55 -7.91
C LYS A 64 10.45 -6.44 -7.01
N LEU A 65 11.08 -7.06 -6.00
CA LEU A 65 10.37 -7.83 -4.99
C LEU A 65 9.33 -6.97 -4.26
N PHE A 66 9.68 -5.73 -3.88
CA PHE A 66 8.74 -4.80 -3.27
C PHE A 66 7.50 -4.57 -4.14
N GLY A 67 7.69 -4.29 -5.44
CA GLY A 67 6.59 -4.09 -6.39
C GLY A 67 5.73 -5.33 -6.62
N GLU A 68 6.33 -6.53 -6.61
CA GLU A 68 5.59 -7.80 -6.67
C GLU A 68 4.74 -8.00 -5.40
N MET A 69 5.30 -7.71 -4.22
CA MET A 69 4.62 -7.88 -2.93
C MET A 69 3.52 -6.85 -2.70
N LEU A 70 3.62 -5.65 -3.27
CA LEU A 70 2.53 -4.66 -3.24
C LEU A 70 1.28 -5.12 -4.00
N GLN A 71 1.43 -6.01 -4.99
CA GLN A 71 0.31 -6.56 -5.76
C GLN A 71 -0.26 -7.82 -5.10
N THR A 72 0.66 -8.66 -4.63
CA THR A 72 0.39 -9.94 -3.99
C THR A 72 0.30 -9.79 -2.47
N SER A 73 0.65 -10.81 -1.70
CA SER A 73 0.84 -10.71 -0.25
C SER A 73 1.75 -11.84 0.23
N GLU A 74 2.11 -11.82 1.51
CA GLU A 74 2.79 -12.98 2.11
C GLU A 74 1.86 -14.21 2.27
N HIS A 75 0.56 -14.03 2.02
CA HIS A 75 -0.46 -15.08 2.11
C HIS A 75 -0.89 -15.63 0.75
N SER A 76 -0.57 -14.96 -0.36
CA SER A 76 -1.04 -15.33 -1.69
C SER A 76 -0.14 -14.78 -2.79
N ARG A 77 0.06 -15.56 -3.85
CA ARG A 77 0.77 -15.15 -5.08
C ARG A 77 -0.16 -14.54 -6.14
N ASP A 78 -1.44 -14.39 -5.83
CA ASP A 78 -2.40 -13.76 -6.73
C ASP A 78 -2.03 -12.27 -6.95
N PRO A 79 -1.73 -11.83 -8.19
CA PRO A 79 -1.35 -10.45 -8.48
C PRO A 79 -2.49 -9.43 -8.26
N ASP A 80 -3.73 -9.88 -8.09
CA ASP A 80 -4.89 -9.04 -7.78
C ASP A 80 -5.30 -9.15 -6.29
N TYR A 81 -4.52 -9.84 -5.45
CA TYR A 81 -4.86 -10.07 -4.04
C TYR A 81 -5.21 -8.77 -3.29
N ASN A 82 -4.34 -7.77 -3.35
CA ASN A 82 -4.59 -6.50 -2.66
C ASN A 82 -5.72 -5.70 -3.32
N LEU A 83 -5.92 -5.83 -4.64
CA LEU A 83 -7.06 -5.20 -5.32
C LEU A 83 -8.39 -5.82 -4.89
N ASN A 84 -8.44 -7.12 -4.66
CA ASN A 84 -9.61 -7.81 -4.10
C ASN A 84 -9.93 -7.30 -2.69
N TRP A 85 -8.90 -7.02 -1.87
CA TRP A 85 -9.09 -6.35 -0.58
C TRP A 85 -9.63 -4.92 -0.72
N ALA A 86 -9.17 -4.14 -1.70
CA ALA A 86 -9.70 -2.81 -1.97
C ALA A 86 -11.21 -2.86 -2.27
N THR A 87 -11.65 -3.78 -3.12
CA THR A 87 -13.07 -4.02 -3.41
C THR A 87 -13.85 -4.38 -2.15
N ARG A 88 -13.29 -5.26 -1.30
CA ARG A 88 -13.92 -5.64 -0.03
C ARG A 88 -14.12 -4.47 0.93
N TYR A 89 -13.20 -3.51 0.97
CA TYR A 89 -13.36 -2.31 1.80
C TYR A 89 -14.58 -1.48 1.36
N GLU A 90 -14.85 -1.37 0.07
CA GLU A 90 -15.99 -0.60 -0.45
C GLU A 90 -17.32 -1.34 -0.27
N GLU A 91 -17.33 -2.65 -0.51
CA GLU A 91 -18.57 -3.44 -0.54
C GLU A 91 -19.02 -3.95 0.84
N SER A 92 -18.11 -4.04 1.81
CA SER A 92 -18.43 -4.62 3.11
C SER A 92 -19.22 -3.65 4.00
N LEU A 93 -20.51 -3.93 4.16
CA LEU A 93 -21.37 -3.22 5.12
C LEU A 93 -20.78 -3.21 6.54
N THR A 94 -20.20 -4.33 6.98
CA THR A 94 -19.56 -4.44 8.30
C THR A 94 -18.40 -3.46 8.45
N PHE A 95 -17.55 -3.31 7.43
CA PHE A 95 -16.44 -2.35 7.47
C PHE A 95 -16.95 -0.91 7.40
N ASN A 96 -17.92 -0.63 6.53
CA ASN A 96 -18.48 0.70 6.39
C ASN A 96 -19.17 1.18 7.67
N VAL A 97 -19.87 0.30 8.38
CA VAL A 97 -20.47 0.62 9.69
C VAL A 97 -19.39 0.73 10.79
N GLY A 98 -18.41 -0.17 10.79
CA GLY A 98 -17.38 -0.23 11.83
C GLY A 98 -16.37 0.92 11.76
N TYR A 99 -15.93 1.29 10.57
CA TYR A 99 -14.88 2.29 10.35
C TYR A 99 -15.38 3.59 9.73
N GLY A 100 -16.48 3.54 8.97
CA GLY A 100 -17.02 4.67 8.22
C GLY A 100 -16.71 4.56 6.73
N GLU A 101 -17.73 4.77 5.91
CA GLU A 101 -17.62 4.67 4.45
C GLU A 101 -16.50 5.56 3.85
N PRO A 102 -16.32 6.85 4.24
CA PRO A 102 -15.23 7.66 3.70
C PRO A 102 -13.84 7.11 4.01
N TYR A 103 -13.68 6.46 5.17
CA TYR A 103 -12.43 5.81 5.55
C TYR A 103 -12.16 4.58 4.69
N CYS A 104 -13.14 3.69 4.56
CA CYS A 104 -13.04 2.49 3.73
C CYS A 104 -12.73 2.83 2.26
N GLN A 105 -13.42 3.84 1.70
CA GLN A 105 -13.13 4.35 0.36
C GLN A 105 -11.68 4.84 0.23
N SER A 106 -11.16 5.56 1.24
CA SER A 106 -9.78 6.03 1.22
C SER A 106 -8.75 4.89 1.28
N ILE A 107 -9.05 3.77 1.95
CA ILE A 107 -8.20 2.57 1.91
C ILE A 107 -8.22 1.98 0.51
N ALA A 108 -9.40 1.74 -0.05
CA ALA A 108 -9.53 1.13 -1.37
C ALA A 108 -8.80 1.95 -2.45
N GLN A 109 -8.98 3.28 -2.43
CA GLN A 109 -8.26 4.20 -3.31
C GLN A 109 -6.75 4.18 -3.09
N GLY A 110 -6.29 4.16 -1.83
CA GLY A 110 -4.87 4.07 -1.49
C GLY A 110 -4.21 2.80 -2.00
N ILE A 111 -4.85 1.65 -1.82
CA ILE A 111 -4.38 0.36 -2.32
C ILE A 111 -4.25 0.41 -3.85
N ARG A 112 -5.32 0.85 -4.55
CA ARG A 112 -5.31 0.94 -6.01
C ARG A 112 -4.20 1.84 -6.52
N ALA A 113 -4.03 3.03 -5.94
CA ALA A 113 -2.98 3.97 -6.34
C ALA A 113 -1.57 3.38 -6.17
N ILE A 114 -1.30 2.70 -5.06
CA ILE A 114 0.00 2.06 -4.80
C ILE A 114 0.23 0.89 -5.79
N VAL A 115 -0.77 0.03 -6.00
CA VAL A 115 -0.69 -1.09 -6.95
C VAL A 115 -0.46 -0.60 -8.38
N THR A 116 -1.20 0.41 -8.83
CA THR A 116 -1.02 1.03 -10.14
C THR A 116 0.39 1.59 -10.30
N THR A 117 0.91 2.27 -9.28
CA THR A 117 2.30 2.78 -9.27
C THR A 117 3.31 1.65 -9.45
N ALA A 118 3.14 0.54 -8.73
CA ALA A 118 4.03 -0.62 -8.84
C ALA A 118 3.97 -1.23 -10.24
N ARG A 119 2.77 -1.44 -10.80
CA ARG A 119 2.57 -2.04 -12.13
C ARG A 119 3.23 -1.22 -13.25
N GLN A 120 3.00 0.09 -13.27
CA GLN A 120 3.56 0.99 -14.29
C GLN A 120 5.09 0.96 -14.34
N GLN A 121 5.75 0.71 -13.21
CA GLN A 121 7.21 0.67 -13.11
C GLN A 121 7.78 -0.71 -13.53
N SER A 122 6.99 -1.77 -13.43
CA SER A 122 7.31 -3.10 -13.99
C SER A 122 7.32 -3.11 -15.52
N GLU A 123 6.47 -2.27 -16.13
CA GLU A 123 6.25 -2.20 -17.58
C GLU A 123 7.23 -1.24 -18.29
N GLN A 124 7.92 -0.37 -17.55
CA GLN A 124 8.96 0.49 -18.11
C GLN A 124 10.28 -0.30 -18.19
N PRO A 125 10.81 -0.60 -19.39
CA PRO A 125 12.17 -1.11 -19.51
C PRO A 125 13.09 -0.07 -18.88
N ARG A 126 14.03 -0.51 -18.02
CA ARG A 126 15.09 0.38 -17.53
C ARG A 126 15.72 1.03 -18.76
N LEU A 127 15.45 2.33 -18.97
CA LEU A 127 16.26 3.14 -19.86
C LEU A 127 17.66 3.09 -19.25
N SER A 128 18.49 2.22 -19.81
CA SER A 128 19.91 2.16 -19.59
C SER A 128 20.44 3.56 -19.82
N LEU A 129 20.88 4.20 -18.74
CA LEU A 129 21.74 5.38 -18.82
C LEU A 129 22.98 4.95 -19.61
N VAL A 130 23.08 5.49 -20.82
CA VAL A 130 24.25 5.47 -21.70
C VAL A 130 25.37 6.26 -21.06
#